data_AF-A0A954H6Q9-F1
#
_entry.id   AF-A0A954H6Q9-F1
#
_cell.length_a   1.000
_cell.length_b   1.000
_cell.length_c   1.000
_cell.angle_alpha   90.00
_cell.angle_beta   90.00
_cell.angle_gamma   90.00
#
_symmetry.space_group_name_H-M   'P 1'
#
loop_
_entity.id
_entity.type
_entity.pdbx_description
1 polymer ?
#
loop_
_entity_poly.entity_id
_entity_poly.type
_entity_poly.pdbx_seq_one_letter_code
_entity_poly.pdbx_strand_id
1 'polypeptide(L)'
;MTDDFHEATHAALERVRSVFDPELFAEFSSVWRDSLIAHLEQVSARKTKVLNWDPPQKNIELAHHYLQQGNQANFDTSALVTRFRQLLKASLDHGQNLHHPKYIGHQVPASVPLAGLFDALGAVTNQVMAVYEMGPW
;
A
#
# COMPACT_ATOMS: atom_id res chain seq x y z
N MET A 1 -15.77 -22.69 -26.25
CA MET A 1 -15.99 -22.48 -24.81
C MET A 1 -14.82 -22.98 -23.95
N THR A 2 -13.93 -23.83 -24.48
CA THR A 2 -12.71 -24.29 -23.78
C THR A 2 -11.54 -23.29 -23.88
N ASP A 3 -11.40 -22.56 -24.99
CA ASP A 3 -10.27 -21.64 -25.19
C ASP A 3 -10.29 -20.40 -24.28
N ASP A 4 -11.45 -19.77 -24.08
CA ASP A 4 -11.59 -18.58 -23.22
C ASP A 4 -11.18 -18.82 -21.76
N PHE A 5 -11.43 -20.04 -21.24
CA PHE A 5 -11.06 -20.40 -19.88
C PHE A 5 -9.55 -20.54 -19.71
N HIS A 6 -8.88 -21.12 -20.71
CA HIS A 6 -7.43 -21.25 -20.71
C HIS A 6 -6.74 -19.88 -20.82
N GLU A 7 -7.27 -18.98 -21.65
CA GLU A 7 -6.75 -17.62 -21.81
C GLU A 7 -6.91 -16.79 -20.52
N ALA A 8 -8.10 -16.80 -19.91
CA ALA A 8 -8.35 -16.07 -18.67
C ALA A 8 -7.47 -16.56 -17.51
N THR A 9 -7.24 -17.87 -17.42
CA THR A 9 -6.35 -18.48 -16.42
C THR A 9 -4.90 -18.10 -16.67
N HIS A 10 -4.46 -18.05 -17.93
CA HIS A 10 -3.11 -17.65 -18.29
C HIS A 10 -2.85 -16.18 -17.90
N ALA A 11 -3.78 -15.28 -18.24
CA ALA A 11 -3.68 -13.87 -17.87
C ALA A 11 -3.66 -13.67 -16.34
N ALA A 12 -4.41 -14.48 -15.59
CA ALA A 12 -4.36 -14.44 -14.13
C ALA A 12 -3.01 -14.89 -13.58
N LEU A 13 -2.44 -15.96 -14.14
CA LEU A 13 -1.14 -16.47 -13.75
C LEU A 13 -0.02 -15.45 -14.01
N GLU A 14 -0.06 -14.75 -15.15
CA GLU A 14 0.92 -13.70 -15.46
C GLU A 14 0.84 -12.53 -14.47
N ARG A 15 -0.37 -12.12 -14.06
CA ARG A 15 -0.54 -11.12 -12.98
C ARG A 15 0.02 -11.59 -11.63
N VAL A 16 -0.12 -12.87 -11.31
CA VAL A 16 0.46 -13.44 -10.09
C VAL A 16 1.98 -13.50 -10.19
N ARG A 17 2.54 -13.83 -11.36
CA ARG A 17 4.00 -13.84 -11.57
C ARG A 17 4.58 -12.44 -11.44
N SER A 18 3.93 -11.42 -12.00
CA SER A 18 4.44 -10.06 -11.97
C SER A 18 4.56 -9.48 -10.56
N VAL A 19 3.75 -9.92 -9.58
CA VAL A 19 3.90 -9.43 -8.19
C VAL A 19 5.16 -9.95 -7.49
N PHE A 20 5.83 -10.96 -8.04
CA PHE A 20 7.11 -11.47 -7.55
C PHE A 20 8.31 -10.96 -8.37
N ASP A 21 8.08 -10.08 -9.35
CA ASP A 21 9.15 -9.48 -10.16
C ASP A 21 9.99 -8.51 -9.31
N PRO A 22 11.31 -8.75 -9.14
CA PRO A 22 12.19 -7.88 -8.36
C PRO A 22 12.29 -6.46 -8.91
N GLU A 23 12.22 -6.27 -10.23
CA GLU A 23 12.31 -4.94 -10.85
C GLU A 23 11.06 -4.12 -10.52
N LEU A 24 9.88 -4.73 -10.66
CA LEU A 24 8.62 -4.09 -10.27
C LEU A 24 8.56 -3.80 -8.77
N PHE A 25 9.06 -4.72 -7.94
CA PHE A 25 9.16 -4.49 -6.49
C PHE A 25 10.07 -3.31 -6.15
N ALA A 26 11.21 -3.16 -6.85
CA ALA A 26 12.12 -2.03 -6.64
C ALA A 26 11.45 -0.68 -6.97
N GLU A 27 10.72 -0.60 -8.08
CA GLU A 27 9.96 0.58 -8.48
C GLU A 27 8.89 0.95 -7.44
N PHE A 28 8.06 -0.01 -7.03
CA PHE A 28 7.04 0.22 -5.99
C PHE A 28 7.66 0.61 -4.66
N SER A 29 8.75 -0.04 -4.25
CA SER A 29 9.44 0.26 -2.99
C SER A 29 10.00 1.68 -2.98
N SER A 30 10.52 2.16 -4.12
CA SER A 30 10.99 3.54 -4.28
C SER A 30 9.84 4.53 -4.11
N VAL A 31 8.71 4.30 -4.80
CA VAL A 31 7.51 5.13 -4.67
C VAL A 31 6.95 5.14 -3.25
N TRP A 32 6.90 3.97 -2.60
CA TRP A 32 6.44 3.81 -1.23
C TRP A 32 7.30 4.60 -0.25
N ARG A 33 8.62 4.41 -0.32
CA ARG A 33 9.60 5.10 0.54
C ARG A 33 9.44 6.61 0.42
N ASP A 34 9.48 7.13 -0.80
CA ASP A 34 9.45 8.58 -1.04
C ASP A 34 8.11 9.19 -0.58
N SER A 35 7.00 8.48 -0.80
CA SER A 35 5.67 8.93 -0.38
C SER A 35 5.53 8.96 1.15
N LEU A 36 6.07 7.97 1.85
CA LEU A 36 6.05 7.93 3.32
C LEU A 36 6.93 9.00 3.95
N ILE A 37 8.15 9.21 3.42
CA ILE A 37 9.04 10.28 3.89
C ILE A 37 8.34 11.63 3.73
N ALA A 38 7.82 11.92 2.54
CA ALA A 38 7.14 13.19 2.28
C ALA A 38 5.93 13.38 3.20
N HIS A 39 5.12 12.33 3.41
CA HIS A 39 3.99 12.40 4.33
C HIS A 39 4.43 12.68 5.77
N LEU A 40 5.40 11.94 6.30
CA LEU A 40 5.89 12.09 7.66
C LEU A 40 6.46 13.50 7.90
N GLU A 41 7.19 14.06 6.94
CA GLU A 41 7.70 15.44 7.01
C GLU A 41 6.56 16.46 7.11
N GLN A 42 5.55 16.34 6.26
CA GLN A 42 4.42 17.29 6.24
C GLN A 42 3.59 17.22 7.53
N VAL A 43 3.30 16.00 7.99
CA VAL A 43 2.54 15.74 9.22
C VAL A 43 3.28 16.25 10.45
N SER A 44 4.57 15.95 10.57
CA SER A 44 5.41 16.37 11.70
C SER A 44 5.59 17.89 11.72
N ALA A 45 5.66 18.53 10.55
CA ALA A 45 5.74 19.98 10.39
C ALA A 45 4.40 20.72 10.59
N ARG A 46 3.31 20.01 10.94
CA ARG A 46 1.97 20.58 11.14
C ARG A 46 1.38 21.25 9.89
N LYS A 47 1.76 20.77 8.70
CA LYS A 47 1.28 21.30 7.41
C LYS A 47 -0.02 20.65 6.94
N THR A 48 -0.45 19.58 7.60
CA THR A 48 -1.68 18.84 7.30
C THR A 48 -2.68 18.93 8.46
N LYS A 49 -3.91 18.43 8.27
CA LYS A 49 -4.90 18.31 9.34
C LYS A 49 -4.53 17.15 10.26
N VAL A 50 -4.94 17.20 11.53
CA VAL A 50 -4.86 16.01 12.41
C VAL A 50 -5.73 14.89 11.85
N LEU A 51 -7.01 15.18 11.61
CA LEU A 51 -7.98 14.27 11.02
C LEU A 51 -8.39 14.77 9.64
N ASN A 52 -8.13 13.98 8.61
CA ASN A 52 -8.64 14.22 7.26
C ASN A 52 -10.06 13.66 7.13
N TRP A 53 -11.00 14.26 7.88
CA TRP A 53 -12.37 13.78 7.92
C TRP A 53 -13.11 14.03 6.61
N ASP A 54 -13.80 12.98 6.14
CA ASP A 54 -14.85 13.04 5.13
C ASP A 54 -16.04 12.16 5.59
N PRO A 55 -17.28 12.44 5.11
CA PRO A 55 -18.41 11.56 5.32
C PRO A 55 -18.12 10.15 4.79
N PRO A 56 -18.56 9.07 5.47
CA PRO A 56 -18.32 7.69 5.04
C PRO A 56 -18.72 7.41 3.58
N GLN A 57 -19.82 8.02 3.13
CA GLN A 57 -20.33 7.86 1.76
C GLN A 57 -19.29 8.27 0.71
N LYS A 58 -18.56 9.37 0.93
CA LYS A 58 -17.51 9.80 0.00
C LYS A 58 -16.35 8.82 -0.09
N ASN A 59 -15.92 8.27 1.05
CA ASN A 59 -14.84 7.28 1.08
C ASN A 59 -15.27 5.97 0.42
N ILE A 60 -16.54 5.58 0.56
CA ILE A 60 -17.13 4.41 -0.11
C ILE A 60 -17.14 4.63 -1.63
N GLU A 61 -17.61 5.78 -2.09
CA GLU A 61 -17.62 6.15 -3.52
C GLU A 61 -16.20 6.13 -4.12
N LEU A 62 -15.23 6.70 -3.40
CA LEU A 62 -13.82 6.70 -3.81
C LEU A 62 -13.26 5.26 -3.89
N ALA A 63 -13.53 4.42 -2.90
CA ALA A 63 -13.12 3.01 -2.91
C ALA A 63 -13.74 2.23 -4.09
N HIS A 64 -15.04 2.46 -4.36
CA HIS A 64 -15.70 1.87 -5.53
C HIS A 64 -15.04 2.27 -6.85
N HIS A 65 -14.66 3.53 -7.00
CA HIS A 65 -13.96 4.01 -8.19
C HIS A 65 -12.63 3.28 -8.42
N TYR A 66 -11.81 3.13 -7.37
CA TYR A 66 -10.55 2.40 -7.46
C TYR A 66 -10.74 0.91 -7.82
N LEU A 67 -11.74 0.25 -7.23
CA LEU A 67 -12.04 -1.15 -7.53
C LEU A 67 -12.48 -1.33 -8.99
N GLN A 68 -13.35 -0.45 -9.51
CA GLN A 68 -13.82 -0.51 -10.89
C GLN A 68 -12.70 -0.30 -11.90
N GLN A 69 -11.80 0.66 -11.64
CA GLN A 69 -10.61 0.86 -12.48
C GLN A 69 -9.67 -0.37 -12.48
N GLY A 70 -9.72 -1.22 -11.46
CA GLY A 70 -8.91 -2.45 -11.35
C GLY A 70 -9.26 -3.52 -12.36
N ASN A 71 -10.54 -3.58 -12.72
CA ASN A 71 -11.07 -4.64 -13.56
C ASN A 71 -10.96 -4.35 -15.06
N GLN A 72 -10.51 -3.16 -15.45
CA GLN A 72 -10.65 -2.66 -16.82
C GLN A 72 -9.35 -2.54 -17.62
N ALA A 73 -8.18 -2.86 -17.05
CA ALA A 73 -6.93 -2.45 -17.66
C ALA A 73 -5.87 -3.56 -17.73
N ASN A 74 -5.32 -3.69 -18.93
CA ASN A 74 -4.01 -4.26 -19.16
C ASN A 74 -3.00 -3.15 -18.83
N PHE A 75 -2.32 -3.26 -17.70
CA PHE A 75 -1.37 -2.23 -17.26
C PHE A 75 0.04 -2.60 -17.72
N ASP A 76 0.74 -1.65 -18.33
CA ASP A 76 2.20 -1.69 -18.36
C ASP A 76 2.78 -1.31 -16.99
N THR A 77 4.09 -1.50 -16.81
CA THR A 77 4.81 -1.21 -15.57
C THR A 77 4.60 0.25 -15.10
N SER A 78 4.67 1.21 -16.01
CA SER A 78 4.52 2.64 -15.66
C SER A 78 3.12 2.96 -15.13
N ALA A 79 2.10 2.38 -15.76
CA ALA A 79 0.71 2.52 -15.34
C ALA A 79 0.45 1.84 -13.99
N LEU A 80 1.07 0.68 -13.73
CA LEU A 80 1.03 0.03 -12.41
C LEU A 80 1.65 0.90 -11.32
N VAL A 81 2.84 1.47 -11.56
CA VAL A 81 3.54 2.35 -10.60
C VAL A 81 2.71 3.60 -10.31
N THR A 82 2.11 4.19 -11.35
CA THR A 82 1.21 5.33 -11.22
C THR A 82 -0.01 4.99 -10.36
N ARG A 83 -0.63 3.85 -10.62
CA ARG A 83 -1.78 3.38 -9.85
C ARG A 83 -1.41 3.10 -8.39
N PHE A 84 -0.27 2.45 -8.15
CA PHE A 84 0.25 2.21 -6.81
C PHE A 84 0.44 3.52 -6.03
N ARG A 85 1.03 4.54 -6.67
CA ARG A 85 1.17 5.88 -6.09
C ARG A 85 -0.18 6.51 -5.72
N GLN A 86 -1.20 6.37 -6.58
CA GLN A 86 -2.54 6.90 -6.32
C GLN A 86 -3.20 6.23 -5.11
N LEU A 87 -3.10 4.90 -5.01
CA LEU A 87 -3.65 4.14 -3.88
C LEU A 87 -2.94 4.47 -2.56
N LEU A 88 -1.61 4.59 -2.59
CA LEU A 88 -0.84 5.06 -1.44
C LEU A 88 -1.28 6.46 -1.02
N LYS A 89 -1.38 7.38 -1.98
CA LYS A 89 -1.82 8.76 -1.70
C LYS A 89 -3.21 8.79 -1.09
N ALA A 90 -4.17 8.05 -1.64
CA ALA A 90 -5.52 7.96 -1.08
C ALA A 90 -5.51 7.44 0.37
N SER A 91 -4.70 6.42 0.66
CA SER A 91 -4.57 5.87 2.01
C SER A 91 -4.02 6.88 3.01
N LEU A 92 -3.04 7.68 2.59
CA LEU A 92 -2.40 8.70 3.43
C LEU A 92 -3.28 9.96 3.60
N ASP A 93 -4.02 10.35 2.56
CA ASP A 93 -4.82 11.57 2.55
C ASP A 93 -6.14 11.44 3.30
N HIS A 94 -6.70 10.23 3.41
CA HIS A 94 -8.01 10.00 4.05
C HIS A 94 -7.90 9.38 5.46
N GLY A 95 -6.68 9.25 5.99
CA GLY A 95 -6.41 8.71 7.32
C GLY A 95 -6.36 9.76 8.46
N GLN A 96 -6.24 9.25 9.69
CA GLN A 96 -5.87 10.03 10.86
C GLN A 96 -4.35 10.17 10.92
N ASN A 97 -3.84 11.40 11.01
CA ASN A 97 -2.41 11.67 11.10
C ASN A 97 -1.92 11.57 12.55
N LEU A 98 -1.64 10.35 13.01
CA LEU A 98 -1.22 10.08 14.40
C LEU A 98 0.11 10.78 14.77
N HIS A 99 1.03 10.92 13.81
CA HIS A 99 2.30 11.64 14.01
C HIS A 99 2.16 13.16 14.05
N HIS A 100 0.97 13.72 13.84
CA HIS A 100 0.76 15.15 13.87
C HIS A 100 0.96 15.66 15.32
N PRO A 101 1.80 16.69 15.60
CA PRO A 101 2.11 17.11 16.98
C PRO A 101 0.91 17.62 17.80
N LYS A 102 -0.19 18.00 17.15
CA LYS A 102 -1.46 18.39 17.80
C LYS A 102 -2.45 17.22 17.95
N TYR A 103 -2.09 16.02 17.52
CA TYR A 103 -2.89 14.84 17.78
C TYR A 103 -2.78 14.51 19.27
N ILE A 104 -3.88 14.65 19.98
CA ILE A 104 -4.03 14.22 21.37
C ILE A 104 -4.83 12.92 21.30
N GLY A 105 -4.11 11.81 21.37
CA GLY A 105 -4.69 10.48 21.21
C GLY A 105 -5.67 10.13 22.32
N HIS A 106 -6.66 9.31 21.99
CA HIS A 106 -7.62 8.81 22.97
C HIS A 106 -7.11 7.54 23.66
N GLN A 107 -6.47 6.61 22.92
CA GLN A 107 -5.90 5.34 23.45
C GLN A 107 -4.75 4.74 22.62
N VAL A 108 -4.56 5.15 21.36
CA VAL A 108 -3.52 4.58 20.48
C VAL A 108 -2.53 5.67 20.07
N PRO A 109 -1.23 5.52 20.43
CA PRO A 109 -0.19 6.48 20.06
C PRO A 109 0.23 6.33 18.59
N ALA A 110 0.99 7.29 18.08
CA ALA A 110 1.66 7.16 16.79
C ALA A 110 2.62 5.96 16.78
N SER A 111 2.70 5.23 15.67
CA SER A 111 3.64 4.12 15.50
C SER A 111 5.09 4.62 15.46
N VAL A 112 6.05 3.75 15.76
CA VAL A 112 7.48 4.05 15.61
C VAL A 112 7.88 3.77 14.15
N PRO A 113 8.30 4.77 13.34
CA PRO A 113 8.60 4.55 11.92
C PRO A 113 9.67 3.48 11.67
N LEU A 114 10.67 3.39 12.55
CA LEU A 114 11.71 2.35 12.49
C LEU A 114 11.12 0.94 12.63
N ALA A 115 10.13 0.74 13.53
CA ALA A 115 9.47 -0.56 13.68
C ALA A 115 8.72 -0.95 12.41
N GLY A 116 8.10 0.02 11.71
CA GLY A 116 7.44 -0.23 10.43
C GLY A 116 8.37 -0.75 9.32
N LEU A 117 9.67 -0.42 9.36
CA LEU A 117 10.65 -1.01 8.43
C LEU A 117 10.87 -2.51 8.71
N PHE A 118 10.86 -2.92 9.99
CA PHE A 118 10.95 -4.32 10.37
C PHE A 118 9.64 -5.08 10.07
N ASP A 119 8.48 -4.43 10.24
CA ASP A 119 7.20 -5.01 9.81
C ASP A 119 7.19 -5.27 8.30
N ALA A 120 7.72 -4.33 7.50
CA ALA A 120 7.87 -4.51 6.04
C ALA A 120 8.83 -5.65 5.70
N LEU A 121 9.97 -5.76 6.40
CA LEU A 121 10.91 -6.87 6.24
C LEU A 121 10.22 -8.21 6.51
N GLY A 122 9.51 -8.33 7.62
CA GLY A 122 8.75 -9.53 7.98
C GLY A 122 7.68 -9.88 6.95
N ALA A 123 6.93 -8.88 6.46
CA ALA A 123 5.90 -9.06 5.45
C ALA A 123 6.45 -9.56 4.10
N VAL A 124 7.61 -9.06 3.66
CA VAL A 124 8.24 -9.46 2.40
C VAL A 124 8.91 -10.83 2.50
N THR A 125 9.58 -11.10 3.62
CA THR A 125 10.37 -12.33 3.79
C THR A 125 9.58 -13.52 4.30
N ASN A 126 8.40 -13.26 4.91
CA ASN A 126 7.53 -14.26 5.52
C ASN A 126 8.30 -15.31 6.34
N GLN A 127 9.25 -14.86 7.18
CA GLN A 127 9.98 -15.74 8.09
C GLN A 127 9.01 -16.23 9.17
N VAL A 128 8.51 -17.46 9.01
CA VAL A 128 7.47 -18.00 9.89
C VAL A 128 8.07 -18.67 11.13
N MET A 129 7.46 -18.41 12.28
CA MET A 129 7.94 -18.88 13.59
C MET A 129 7.47 -20.30 13.98
N ALA A 130 7.05 -21.12 13.00
CA ALA A 130 6.40 -22.41 13.27
C ALA A 130 7.41 -23.50 13.69
N VAL A 131 8.55 -23.57 13.02
CA VAL A 131 9.68 -24.46 13.33
C VAL A 131 10.98 -23.71 13.02
N TYR A 132 12.07 -24.08 13.68
CA TYR A 132 13.35 -23.39 13.56
C TYR A 132 13.84 -23.31 12.10
N GLU A 133 13.66 -24.36 11.31
CA GLU A 133 14.07 -24.41 9.90
C GLU A 133 13.35 -23.39 8.99
N MET A 134 12.20 -22.89 9.42
CA MET A 134 11.40 -21.92 8.66
C MET A 134 11.69 -20.45 9.05
N GLY A 135 12.56 -20.23 10.03
CA GLY A 135 13.00 -18.92 10.51
C GLY A 135 14.13 -19.06 11.53
N PRO A 136 15.34 -19.50 11.11
CA PRO A 136 16.40 -19.90 12.05
C PRO A 136 17.13 -18.73 12.73
N TRP A 137 16.59 -17.52 12.65
CA TRP A 137 17.21 -16.25 13.04
C TRP A 137 16.18 -15.19 13.41
#